data_AF-A0A3D2INT5-F1
#
_entry.id   AF-A0A3D2INT5-F1
#
_cell.length_a   1.000
_cell.length_b   1.000
_cell.length_c   1.000
_cell.angle_alpha   90.00
_cell.angle_beta   90.00
_cell.angle_gamma   90.00
#
_symmetry.space_group_name_H-M   'P 1'
#
loop_
_entity.id
_entity.type
_entity.pdbx_description
1 polymer ?
#
loop_
_entity_poly.entity_id
_entity_poly.type
_entity_poly.pdbx_seq_one_letter_code
_entity_poly.pdbx_strand_id
1 'polypeptide(L)'
;MIDGMEVLGPGYEKVLDNGMVRDLTRNGRIVYSHDFYVAMYKKLEAGMDSVAAYESLGFDTKVTGVNRAYQAAKHAREKAAANKLYTVDPGSYDGSVPPEEMLQMADLSKDELIAYLKARNYYMEELVEAQKKTSSVLADILTSSKPRR
;
A
#
# COMPACT_ATOMS: atom_id res chain seq x y z
N MET A 1 -7.35 29.19 29.42
CA MET A 1 -8.75 28.90 29.78
C MET A 1 -9.58 29.08 28.54
N ILE A 2 -10.26 28.10 27.95
CA ILE A 2 -10.31 26.63 28.12
C ILE A 2 -10.54 26.07 26.66
N ASP A 3 -10.40 24.81 26.26
CA ASP A 3 -10.39 23.53 26.98
C ASP A 3 -9.74 22.40 26.12
N GLY A 4 -9.74 21.14 26.60
CA GLY A 4 -9.76 19.96 25.73
C GLY A 4 -8.50 19.08 25.66
N MET A 5 -7.44 19.38 26.41
CA MET A 5 -6.29 18.48 26.56
C MET A 5 -6.53 17.40 27.65
N GLU A 6 -7.72 17.37 28.24
CA GLU A 6 -8.13 16.52 29.37
C GLU A 6 -8.98 15.30 28.94
N VAL A 7 -8.56 14.56 27.90
CA VAL A 7 -9.28 13.34 27.46
C VAL A 7 -8.37 12.12 27.24
N LEU A 8 -7.06 12.27 27.46
CA LEU A 8 -6.09 11.19 27.33
C LEU A 8 -5.34 11.03 28.66
N GLY A 9 -5.60 9.92 29.37
CA GLY A 9 -4.95 9.64 30.66
C GLY A 9 -3.43 9.48 30.53
N PRO A 10 -2.69 9.61 31.66
CA PRO A 10 -1.24 9.54 31.67
C PRO A 10 -0.74 8.23 31.04
N GLY A 11 0.11 8.35 30.02
CA GLY A 11 0.65 7.23 29.24
C GLY A 11 0.37 7.28 27.74
N TYR A 12 -0.65 8.03 27.29
CA TYR A 12 -0.97 8.16 25.86
C TYR A 12 0.16 8.78 25.02
N GLU A 13 0.96 9.69 25.58
CA GLU A 13 2.05 10.36 24.86
C GLU A 13 3.09 9.37 24.30
N LYS A 14 3.40 8.30 25.05
CA LYS A 14 4.32 7.23 24.61
C LYS A 14 3.77 6.41 23.45
N VAL A 15 2.46 6.42 23.23
CA VAL A 15 1.78 5.67 22.16
C VAL A 15 1.88 6.40 20.82
N LEU A 16 2.16 7.72 20.83
CA LEU A 16 2.23 8.56 19.63
C LEU A 16 3.62 8.53 18.97
N ASP A 17 4.67 8.25 19.74
CA ASP A 17 6.08 8.35 19.33
C ASP A 17 6.61 7.11 18.60
N ASN A 18 5.74 6.14 18.26
CA ASN A 18 6.12 4.89 17.62
C ASN A 18 6.04 4.89 16.07
N GLY A 19 5.69 6.03 15.45
CA GLY A 19 5.49 6.16 14.00
C GLY A 19 4.25 5.42 13.43
N MET A 20 3.52 4.69 14.28
CA MET A 20 2.35 3.89 13.90
C MET A 20 1.03 4.66 14.04
N VAL A 21 1.08 5.87 14.62
CA VAL A 21 -0.04 6.81 14.69
C VAL A 21 0.13 7.89 13.62
N ARG A 22 -0.90 8.08 12.80
CA ARG A 22 -0.96 9.13 11.76
C ARG A 22 -1.47 10.46 12.30
N ASP A 23 -2.47 10.41 13.18
CA ASP A 23 -3.20 11.59 13.66
C ASP A 23 -4.00 11.27 14.93
N LEU A 24 -4.40 12.32 15.67
CA LEU A 24 -5.39 12.27 16.74
C LEU A 24 -6.59 13.14 16.34
N THR A 25 -7.77 12.54 16.26
CA THR A 25 -8.98 13.32 15.98
C THR A 25 -9.27 14.30 17.13
N ARG A 26 -10.04 15.37 16.85
CA ARG A 26 -10.48 16.37 17.87
C ARG A 26 -11.17 15.80 19.11
N ASN A 27 -11.61 14.54 19.09
CA ASN A 27 -12.19 13.81 20.22
C ASN A 27 -11.29 12.69 20.76
N GLY A 28 -9.96 12.83 20.61
CA GLY A 28 -8.95 11.96 21.22
C GLY A 28 -8.89 10.54 20.63
N ARG A 29 -9.41 10.28 19.42
CA ARG A 29 -9.31 8.95 18.81
C ARG A 29 -8.01 8.85 18.01
N ILE A 30 -7.22 7.82 18.32
CA ILE A 30 -6.05 7.41 17.52
C ILE A 30 -6.50 7.09 16.10
N VAL A 31 -5.84 7.71 15.12
CA VAL A 31 -5.89 7.35 13.70
C VAL A 31 -4.57 6.71 13.33
N TYR A 32 -4.58 5.43 13.03
CA TYR A 32 -3.35 4.68 12.72
C TYR A 32 -2.80 4.95 11.31
N SER A 33 -1.49 4.79 11.16
CA SER A 33 -0.79 4.86 9.88
C SER A 33 -1.12 3.65 8.97
N HIS A 34 -0.65 3.68 7.72
CA HIS A 34 -0.75 2.52 6.83
C HIS A 34 0.09 1.35 7.36
N ASP A 35 1.34 1.65 7.76
CA ASP A 35 2.33 0.68 8.25
C ASP A 35 1.86 -0.03 9.52
N PHE A 36 1.11 0.65 10.39
CA PHE A 36 0.43 0.02 11.52
C PHE A 36 -0.49 -1.11 11.06
N TYR A 37 -1.37 -0.85 10.09
CA TYR A 37 -2.32 -1.87 9.64
C TYR A 37 -1.58 -3.02 8.93
N VAL A 38 -0.48 -2.75 8.21
CA VAL A 38 0.41 -3.76 7.63
C VAL A 38 1.01 -4.65 8.73
N ALA A 39 1.66 -4.05 9.73
CA ALA A 39 2.31 -4.77 10.82
C ALA A 39 1.30 -5.54 11.70
N MET A 40 0.11 -4.95 11.91
CA MET A 40 -1.01 -5.58 12.60
C MET A 40 -1.49 -6.83 11.86
N TYR A 41 -1.75 -6.72 10.55
CA TYR A 41 -2.22 -7.87 9.76
C TYR A 41 -1.17 -8.99 9.70
N LYS A 42 0.12 -8.67 9.50
CA LYS A 42 1.21 -9.68 9.52
C LYS A 42 1.23 -10.50 10.82
N LYS A 43 0.96 -9.87 11.97
CA LYS A 43 0.86 -10.56 13.26
C LYS A 43 -0.39 -11.44 13.37
N LEU A 44 -1.54 -10.98 12.85
CA LEU A 44 -2.78 -11.77 12.81
C LEU A 44 -2.65 -13.02 11.91
N GLU A 45 -1.99 -12.88 10.75
CA GLU A 45 -1.68 -14.00 9.84
C GLU A 45 -0.73 -15.02 10.48
N ALA A 46 0.20 -14.56 11.33
CA ALA A 46 1.06 -15.42 12.14
C ALA A 46 0.32 -16.12 13.32
N GLY A 47 -1.01 -16.04 13.37
CA GLY A 47 -1.85 -16.70 14.39
C GLY A 47 -1.93 -15.95 15.73
N MET A 48 -1.42 -14.73 15.83
CA MET A 48 -1.48 -13.94 17.06
C MET A 48 -2.90 -13.39 17.30
N ASP A 49 -3.37 -13.42 18.54
CA ASP A 49 -4.64 -12.78 18.89
C ASP A 49 -4.60 -11.26 18.67
N SER A 50 -5.76 -10.67 18.43
CA SER A 50 -5.96 -9.25 18.19
C SER A 50 -5.42 -8.35 19.32
N VAL A 51 -5.50 -8.78 20.58
CA VAL A 51 -4.96 -8.01 21.72
C VAL A 51 -3.44 -8.10 21.75
N ALA A 52 -2.89 -9.31 21.69
CA ALA A 52 -1.45 -9.53 21.71
C ALA A 52 -0.72 -8.91 20.48
N ALA A 53 -1.35 -8.94 19.31
CA ALA A 53 -0.84 -8.31 18.10
C ALA A 53 -0.73 -6.79 18.27
N TYR A 54 -1.76 -6.18 18.86
CA TYR A 54 -1.84 -4.74 19.11
C TYR A 54 -0.85 -4.27 20.19
N GLU A 55 -0.74 -5.00 21.31
CA GLU A 55 0.21 -4.68 22.38
C GLU A 55 1.66 -4.86 21.93
N SER A 56 1.95 -5.88 21.11
CA SER A 56 3.28 -6.09 20.52
C SER A 56 3.64 -5.13 19.39
N LEU A 57 2.78 -4.14 19.09
CA LEU A 57 3.09 -2.93 18.30
C LEU A 57 3.29 -1.68 19.18
N GLY A 58 3.37 -1.86 20.51
CA GLY A 58 3.60 -0.78 21.48
C GLY A 58 2.33 -0.09 21.99
N PHE A 59 1.14 -0.62 21.70
CA PHE A 59 -0.13 -0.02 22.13
C PHE A 59 -0.73 -0.78 23.33
N ASP A 60 -0.51 -0.28 24.55
CA ASP A 60 -1.05 -0.89 25.78
C ASP A 60 -2.59 -0.82 25.81
N THR A 61 -3.28 -1.98 25.87
CA THR A 61 -4.75 -2.01 25.90
C THR A 61 -5.34 -1.56 27.23
N LYS A 62 -4.55 -1.48 28.31
CA LYS A 62 -4.96 -0.83 29.58
C LYS A 62 -5.12 0.67 29.41
N VAL A 63 -4.39 1.28 28.46
CA VAL A 63 -4.45 2.71 28.14
C VAL A 63 -5.45 2.99 27.01
N THR A 64 -5.43 2.21 25.92
CA THR A 64 -6.27 2.50 24.73
C THR A 64 -7.60 1.74 24.66
N GLY A 65 -7.79 0.75 25.54
CA GLY A 65 -8.95 -0.13 25.64
C GLY A 65 -8.89 -1.36 24.71
N VAL A 66 -9.26 -2.53 25.23
CA VAL A 66 -9.27 -3.81 24.50
C VAL A 66 -10.14 -3.78 23.23
N ASN A 67 -11.32 -3.12 23.30
CA ASN A 67 -12.20 -2.95 22.14
C ASN A 67 -11.53 -2.24 20.96
N ARG A 68 -10.54 -1.38 21.21
CA ARG A 68 -9.78 -0.69 20.16
C ARG A 68 -8.82 -1.62 19.44
N ALA A 69 -8.20 -2.57 20.14
CA ALA A 69 -7.39 -3.63 19.53
C ALA A 69 -8.23 -4.50 18.58
N TYR A 70 -9.44 -4.91 19.00
CA TYR A 70 -10.35 -5.66 18.12
C TYR A 70 -10.80 -4.88 16.88
N GLN A 71 -11.13 -3.59 17.01
CA GLN A 71 -11.49 -2.76 15.84
C GLN A 71 -10.28 -2.51 14.92
N ALA A 72 -9.09 -2.29 15.46
CA ALA A 72 -7.85 -2.19 14.68
C ALA A 72 -7.56 -3.49 13.90
N ALA A 73 -7.70 -4.65 14.54
CA ALA A 73 -7.56 -5.96 13.91
C ALA A 73 -8.60 -6.20 12.82
N LYS A 74 -9.87 -5.81 13.06
CA LYS A 74 -10.94 -5.89 12.06
C LYS A 74 -10.61 -5.02 10.84
N HIS A 75 -10.24 -3.76 11.04
CA HIS A 75 -9.88 -2.86 9.93
C HIS A 75 -8.62 -3.30 9.17
N ALA A 76 -7.64 -3.92 9.85
CA ALA A 76 -6.49 -4.53 9.18
C ALA A 76 -6.93 -5.67 8.23
N ARG A 77 -7.80 -6.57 8.70
CA ARG A 77 -8.39 -7.65 7.86
C ARG A 77 -9.25 -7.11 6.73
N GLU A 78 -10.09 -6.10 6.96
CA GLU A 78 -10.91 -5.46 5.92
C GLU A 78 -10.05 -4.79 4.83
N LYS A 79 -8.98 -4.10 5.23
CA LYS A 79 -8.00 -3.51 4.29
C LYS A 79 -7.25 -4.58 3.51
N ALA A 80 -6.87 -5.70 4.13
CA ALA A 80 -6.23 -6.82 3.46
C ALA A 80 -7.17 -7.45 2.42
N ALA A 81 -8.40 -7.81 2.82
CA ALA A 81 -9.41 -8.39 1.93
C ALA A 81 -9.80 -7.46 0.76
N ALA A 82 -9.70 -6.14 0.94
CA ALA A 82 -9.92 -5.17 -0.12
C ALA A 82 -8.69 -4.92 -1.02
N ASN A 83 -7.57 -5.65 -0.84
CA ASN A 83 -6.27 -5.39 -1.46
C ASN A 83 -5.75 -3.95 -1.22
N LYS A 84 -6.15 -3.30 -0.11
CA LYS A 84 -5.81 -1.92 0.30
C LYS A 84 -4.74 -1.85 1.40
N LEU A 85 -4.24 -2.99 1.85
CA LEU A 85 -3.18 -3.08 2.85
C LEU A 85 -1.79 -3.13 2.22
N TYR A 86 -1.70 -3.62 0.99
CA TYR A 86 -0.46 -3.76 0.25
C TYR A 86 -0.58 -3.09 -1.12
N THR A 87 -1.24 -1.92 -1.17
CA THR A 87 -1.22 -1.04 -2.36
C THR A 87 0.15 -0.40 -2.48
N VAL A 88 1.11 -1.19 -2.93
CA VAL A 88 2.34 -0.65 -3.50
C VAL A 88 1.97 -0.05 -4.85
N ASP A 89 2.37 1.20 -5.09
CA ASP A 89 2.00 1.94 -6.30
C ASP A 89 2.74 1.33 -7.51
N PRO A 90 2.05 0.87 -8.57
CA PRO A 90 2.73 0.48 -9.81
C PRO A 90 3.63 1.58 -10.37
N GLY A 91 3.29 2.86 -10.16
CA GLY A 91 4.11 4.00 -10.59
C GLY A 91 5.48 4.10 -9.92
N SER A 92 5.76 3.34 -8.85
CA SER A 92 7.08 3.30 -8.21
C SER A 92 8.03 2.26 -8.81
N TYR A 93 7.61 1.49 -9.82
CA TYR A 93 8.44 0.46 -10.46
C TYR A 93 8.73 0.78 -11.93
N ASP A 94 9.96 0.50 -12.37
CA ASP A 94 10.31 0.52 -13.78
C ASP A 94 9.73 -0.73 -14.47
N GLY A 95 8.66 -0.52 -15.24
CA GLY A 95 8.01 -1.57 -16.02
C GLY A 95 8.83 -2.09 -17.21
N SER A 96 9.88 -1.38 -17.62
CA SER A 96 10.73 -1.78 -18.76
C SER A 96 11.64 -2.96 -18.42
N VAL A 97 12.12 -3.03 -17.18
CA VAL A 97 12.98 -4.10 -16.64
C VAL A 97 12.29 -5.48 -16.81
N PRO A 98 12.97 -6.51 -17.34
CA PRO A 98 12.43 -7.88 -17.46
C PRO A 98 12.17 -8.56 -16.10
N PRO A 99 11.19 -9.49 -15.99
CA PRO A 99 10.88 -10.16 -14.73
C PRO A 99 12.06 -10.97 -14.19
N GLU A 100 12.86 -11.56 -15.07
CA GLU A 100 14.04 -12.36 -14.72
C GLU A 100 15.12 -11.52 -14.05
N GLU A 101 15.26 -10.25 -14.47
CA GLU A 101 16.22 -9.30 -13.92
C GLU A 101 15.69 -8.68 -12.62
N MET A 102 14.42 -8.25 -12.61
CA MET A 102 13.76 -7.71 -11.43
C MET A 102 13.74 -8.71 -10.25
N LEU A 103 13.48 -10.00 -10.52
CA LEU A 103 13.53 -11.07 -9.52
C LEU A 103 14.95 -11.44 -9.05
N GLN A 104 16.00 -11.00 -9.76
CA GLN A 104 17.40 -11.15 -9.33
C GLN A 104 17.90 -9.94 -8.54
N MET A 105 17.30 -8.76 -8.75
CA MET A 105 17.72 -7.50 -8.13
C MET A 105 17.13 -7.26 -6.73
N ALA A 106 15.98 -7.86 -6.40
CA ALA A 106 15.32 -7.66 -5.11
C ALA A 106 14.51 -8.87 -4.63
N ASP A 107 14.57 -9.15 -3.32
CA ASP A 107 13.63 -10.04 -2.61
C ASP A 107 12.25 -9.36 -2.47
N LEU A 108 11.52 -9.27 -3.58
CA LEU A 108 10.20 -8.66 -3.65
C LEU A 108 9.17 -9.48 -2.88
N SER A 109 8.38 -8.82 -2.03
CA SER A 109 7.14 -9.41 -1.53
C SER A 109 6.13 -9.62 -2.66
N LYS A 110 5.12 -10.46 -2.41
CA LYS A 110 4.09 -10.79 -3.43
C LYS A 110 3.37 -9.56 -3.97
N ASP A 111 3.15 -8.55 -3.14
CA ASP A 111 2.40 -7.35 -3.51
C ASP A 111 3.27 -6.33 -4.28
N GLU A 112 4.55 -6.24 -3.93
CA GLU A 112 5.57 -5.50 -4.70
C GLU A 112 5.76 -6.13 -6.10
N LEU A 113 5.82 -7.47 -6.17
CA LEU A 113 5.82 -8.21 -7.44
C LEU A 113 4.55 -7.93 -8.26
N ILE A 114 3.37 -7.88 -7.63
CA ILE A 114 2.10 -7.53 -8.30
C ILE A 114 2.12 -6.07 -8.80
N ALA A 115 2.68 -5.13 -8.05
CA ALA A 115 2.80 -3.74 -8.45
C ALA A 115 3.76 -3.56 -9.64
N TYR A 116 4.93 -4.20 -9.59
CA TYR A 116 5.86 -4.28 -10.72
C TYR A 116 5.23 -4.91 -11.97
N LEU A 117 4.51 -6.04 -11.84
CA LEU A 117 3.84 -6.69 -12.97
C LEU A 117 2.77 -5.79 -13.60
N LYS A 118 2.08 -4.96 -12.81
CA LYS A 118 1.18 -3.92 -13.35
C LYS A 118 1.95 -2.82 -14.09
N ALA A 119 3.05 -2.33 -13.54
CA ALA A 119 3.91 -1.33 -14.19
C ALA A 119 4.42 -1.85 -15.56
N ARG A 120 4.84 -3.11 -15.60
CA ARG A 120 5.26 -3.79 -16.83
C ARG A 120 4.14 -3.96 -17.85
N ASN A 121 2.92 -4.28 -17.41
CA ASN A 121 1.78 -4.32 -18.33
C ASN A 121 1.51 -2.96 -18.97
N TYR A 122 1.55 -1.85 -18.20
CA TYR A 122 1.39 -0.51 -18.76
C TYR A 122 2.48 -0.18 -19.79
N TYR A 123 3.74 -0.49 -19.50
CA TYR A 123 4.85 -0.34 -20.47
C TYR A 123 4.63 -1.14 -21.75
N MET A 124 4.18 -2.40 -21.64
CA MET A 124 3.88 -3.25 -22.80
C MET A 124 2.68 -2.75 -23.62
N GLU A 125 1.65 -2.19 -22.96
CA GLU A 125 0.50 -1.55 -23.62
C GLU A 125 0.94 -0.31 -24.42
N GLU A 126 1.78 0.56 -23.84
CA GLU A 126 2.36 1.73 -24.52
C GLU A 126 3.24 1.33 -25.72
N LEU A 127 4.09 0.31 -25.57
CA LEU A 127 4.90 -0.22 -26.68
C LEU A 127 4.02 -0.74 -27.84
N VAL A 128 2.94 -1.46 -27.53
CA VAL A 128 2.00 -1.96 -28.54
C VAL A 128 1.28 -0.80 -29.24
N GLU A 129 0.91 0.26 -28.53
CA GLU A 129 0.37 1.47 -29.15
C GLU A 129 1.38 2.19 -30.05
N ALA A 130 2.63 2.35 -29.60
CA ALA A 130 3.69 2.95 -30.40
C ALA A 130 3.98 2.14 -31.68
N GLN A 131 4.00 0.81 -31.58
CA GLN A 131 4.15 -0.09 -32.72
C GLN A 131 2.99 0.06 -33.72
N LYS A 132 1.73 0.09 -33.24
CA LYS A 132 0.54 0.32 -34.09
C LYS A 132 0.62 1.66 -34.83
N LYS A 133 0.94 2.75 -34.12
CA LYS A 133 1.10 4.11 -34.69
C LYS A 133 2.18 4.12 -35.78
N THR A 134 3.35 3.54 -35.49
CA THR A 134 4.47 3.45 -36.45
C THR A 134 4.10 2.63 -37.68
N SER A 135 3.41 1.50 -37.50
CA SER A 135 2.99 0.62 -38.59
C SER A 135 1.97 1.28 -39.51
N SER A 136 1.05 2.09 -38.96
CA SER A 136 0.10 2.89 -39.73
C SER A 136 0.83 3.92 -40.60
N VAL A 137 1.73 4.72 -40.01
CA VAL A 137 2.47 5.76 -40.75
C VAL A 137 3.31 5.15 -41.88
N LEU A 138 3.96 4.00 -41.64
CA LEU A 138 4.70 3.29 -42.69
C LEU A 138 3.78 2.79 -43.82
N ALA A 139 2.58 2.29 -43.51
CA ALA A 139 1.60 1.88 -44.50
C ALA A 139 1.07 3.07 -45.34
N ASP A 140 0.83 4.22 -44.70
CA ASP A 140 0.40 5.45 -45.37
C ASP A 140 1.48 5.97 -46.35
N ILE A 141 2.75 5.96 -45.94
CA ILE A 141 3.88 6.31 -46.82
C ILE A 141 4.00 5.32 -48.00
N LEU A 142 3.87 4.02 -47.74
CA LEU A 142 4.01 2.98 -48.77
C LEU A 142 2.85 2.98 -49.79
N THR A 143 1.66 3.40 -49.38
CA THR A 143 0.48 3.53 -50.26
C THR A 143 0.49 4.85 -51.03
N SER A 144 0.88 5.96 -50.40
CA SER A 144 1.06 7.28 -51.02
C SER A 144 2.14 7.28 -52.11
N SER A 145 3.22 6.53 -51.92
CA SER A 145 4.36 6.47 -52.85
C SER A 145 4.16 5.60 -54.11
N LYS A 146 3.03 4.88 -54.23
CA LYS A 146 2.74 4.13 -55.47
C LYS A 146 2.31 5.09 -56.59
N PRO A 147 3.03 5.14 -57.73
CA PRO A 147 2.60 5.97 -58.85
C PRO A 147 1.26 5.45 -59.40
N ARG A 148 0.32 6.37 -59.66
CA ARG A 148 -0.93 6.05 -60.37
C ARG A 148 -0.58 5.61 -61.80
N ARG A 149 -0.99 4.40 -62.16
CA ARG A 149 -1.03 3.92 -63.55
C ARG A 149 -2.26 4.44 -64.25
#